data_AF-A0A9E5YAV3-F1
#
_entry.id   AF-A0A9E5YAV3-F1
#
_cell.length_a   1.000
_cell.length_b   1.000
_cell.length_c   1.000
_cell.angle_alpha   90.00
_cell.angle_beta   90.00
_cell.angle_gamma   90.00
#
_symmetry.space_group_name_H-M   'P 1'
#
loop_
_entity.id
_entity.type
_entity.pdbx_description
1 polymer ?
#
loop_
_entity_poly.entity_id
_entity_poly.type
_entity_poly.pdbx_seq_one_letter_code
_entity_poly.pdbx_strand_id
1 'polypeptide(L)' 'MREINGGITAPEGFKATGVRCGLKEKNLDLALIYSGSPAVAWGM' A
#
# COMPACT_ATOMS: atom_id res chain seq x y z
N MET A 1 11.51 -17.61 -5.68
CA MET A 1 10.67 -16.39 -5.70
C MET A 1 10.11 -16.26 -7.11
N ARG A 2 8.81 -15.98 -7.26
CA ARG A 2 8.17 -15.85 -8.57
C ARG A 2 7.73 -14.40 -8.73
N GLU A 3 8.15 -13.74 -9.79
CA GLU A 3 7.64 -12.42 -10.13
C GLU A 3 6.18 -12.50 -10.58
N ILE A 4 5.41 -11.50 -10.18
CA ILE A 4 4.03 -11.30 -10.61
C ILE A 4 3.92 -9.89 -11.16
N ASN A 5 3.10 -9.72 -12.20
CA ASN A 5 2.80 -8.39 -12.73
C ASN A 5 1.86 -7.66 -11.76
N GLY A 6 2.12 -6.37 -11.53
CA GLY A 6 1.26 -5.49 -10.71
C GLY A 6 2.01 -4.79 -9.58
N GLY A 7 1.25 -4.09 -8.73
CA GLY A 7 1.78 -3.39 -7.55
C GLY A 7 1.53 -4.15 -6.25
N ILE A 8 1.55 -3.44 -5.11
CA ILE A 8 1.40 -4.03 -3.77
C ILE A 8 0.06 -4.76 -3.53
N THR A 9 -0.95 -4.50 -4.36
CA THR A 9 -2.26 -5.17 -4.31
C THR A 9 -2.37 -6.38 -5.25
N ALA A 10 -1.30 -6.75 -5.94
CA ALA A 10 -1.25 -7.98 -6.74
C ALA A 10 -1.35 -9.27 -5.90
N PRO A 11 -0.66 -9.41 -4.74
CA PRO A 11 -0.91 -10.53 -3.85
C PRO A 11 -2.27 -10.39 -3.14
N GLU A 12 -2.94 -11.52 -2.94
CA GLU A 12 -4.20 -11.57 -2.20
C GLU A 12 -4.03 -11.11 -0.74
N GLY A 13 -5.09 -10.50 -0.19
CA GLY A 13 -5.12 -10.05 1.20
C GLY A 13 -4.54 -8.65 1.45
N PHE A 14 -3.90 -8.02 0.46
CA PHE A 14 -3.39 -6.65 0.58
C PHE A 14 -4.26 -5.64 -0.17
N LYS A 15 -4.54 -4.51 0.49
CA LYS A 15 -5.26 -3.36 -0.07
C LYS A 15 -4.37 -2.13 0.04
N ALA A 16 -4.50 -1.22 -0.92
CA ALA A 16 -3.81 0.06 -0.87
C ALA A 16 -4.71 1.19 -1.38
N THR A 17 -4.51 2.38 -0.84
CA THR A 17 -5.15 3.61 -1.31
C THR A 17 -4.22 4.80 -1.13
N GLY A 18 -4.47 5.85 -1.90
CA GLY A 18 -3.84 7.15 -1.74
C GLY A 18 -4.92 8.23 -1.71
N VAL A 19 -4.77 9.19 -0.81
CA VAL A 19 -5.70 10.32 -0.67
C VAL A 19 -4.94 11.64 -0.71
N ARG A 20 -5.67 12.71 -0.97
CA ARG A 20 -5.22 14.09 -0.75
C ARG A 20 -5.82 14.57 0.57
N CYS A 21 -5.06 14.50 1.65
CA CYS A 21 -5.44 14.94 2.99
C CYS A 21 -5.00 16.38 3.31
N GLY A 22 -4.29 17.06 2.39
CA GLY A 22 -3.97 18.49 2.50
C GLY A 22 -2.55 18.78 3.00
N LEU A 23 -1.65 17.80 2.99
CA LEU A 23 -0.23 17.98 3.30
C LEU A 23 0.55 18.57 2.12
N LYS A 24 0.15 18.25 0.88
CA LYS A 24 0.75 18.83 -0.33
C LYS A 24 -0.24 19.76 -1.01
N GLU A 25 0.28 20.83 -1.61
CA GLU A 25 -0.52 21.76 -2.42
C GLU A 25 -1.23 21.04 -3.56
N LYS A 26 -0.56 20.07 -4.20
CA LYS A 26 -1.08 19.29 -5.33
C LYS A 26 -0.70 17.81 -5.17
N ASN A 27 -1.48 16.95 -5.84
CA ASN A 27 -1.34 15.48 -5.86
C ASN A 27 -1.72 14.77 -4.56
N LEU A 28 -1.71 13.44 -4.60
CA LEU A 28 -1.88 12.59 -3.43
C LEU A 28 -0.70 12.78 -2.47
N ASP A 29 -1.00 12.79 -1.19
CA ASP A 29 -0.06 13.17 -0.14
C ASP A 29 -0.09 12.24 1.08
N LEU A 30 -1.05 11.32 1.13
CA LEU A 30 -1.12 10.26 2.12
C LEU A 30 -1.43 8.94 1.42
N ALA A 31 -0.69 7.90 1.81
CA ALA A 31 -0.92 6.53 1.34
C ALA A 31 -1.20 5.61 2.54
N LEU A 32 -2.05 4.62 2.31
CA LEU A 32 -2.33 3.53 3.26
C LEU A 32 -2.16 2.20 2.54
N ILE A 33 -1.40 1.29 3.15
CA ILE A 33 -1.31 -0.12 2.78
C ILE A 33 -1.86 -0.92 3.95
N TYR A 34 -2.76 -1.86 3.67
CA TYR A 34 -3.49 -2.61 4.67
C TYR A 34 -3.46 -4.11 4.35
N SER A 35 -3.17 -4.92 5.37
CA SER A 35 -3.36 -6.37 5.30
C SER A 35 -4.70 -6.74 5.92
N GLY A 36 -5.52 -7.51 5.19
CA GLY A 36 -6.81 -8.01 5.66
C GLY A 36 -6.72 -9.06 6.77
N SER A 37 -5.51 -9.51 7.10
CA SER A 37 -5.20 -10.47 8.15
C SER A 37 -3.95 -10.01 8.93
N PRO A 38 -3.67 -10.55 10.12
CA PRO A 38 -2.39 -10.32 10.79
C PRO A 38 -1.23 -10.68 9.85
N ALA A 39 -0.28 -9.75 9.69
CA ALA A 39 0.88 -9.92 8.83
C ALA A 39 2.16 -9.83 9.65
N VAL A 40 3.19 -10.56 9.21
CA VAL A 40 4.54 -10.38 9.73
C VAL A 40 5.14 -9.14 9.07
N ALA A 41 5.62 -8.20 9.88
CA ALA A 41 6.27 -6.99 9.42
C ALA A 41 7.76 -7.01 9.78
N TRP A 42 8.57 -6.35 8.96
CA TRP A 42 9.99 -6.14 9.20
C TRP A 42 10.41 -4.76 8.68
N GLY A 43 11.37 -4.12 9.34
CA GLY A 43 11.90 -2.80 8.97
C GLY A 43 13.35 -2.65 9.42
N MET A 44 14.08 -1.74 8.77
CA MET A 44 15.48 -1.40 9.03
C MET A 44 15.61 0.09 9.34
#